data_AF-A0A821BMG1-F1
#
_entry.id   AF-A0A821BMG1-F1
#
_cell.length_a   1.000
_cell.length_b   1.000
_cell.length_c   1.000
_cell.angle_alpha   90.00
_cell.angle_beta   90.00
_cell.angle_gamma   90.00
#
_symmetry.space_group_name_H-M   'P 1'
#
loop_
_entity.id
_entity.type
_entity.pdbx_description
1 polymer ?
#
loop_
_entity_poly.entity_id
_entity_poly.type
_entity_poly.pdbx_seq_one_letter_code
_entity_poly.pdbx_strand_id
1 'polypeptide(L)'
;WFAFGSSIAGIIGGLFLSFLADTRRFQHSLKALILISYVICLFATIWFELSVRTSFFNRPILPSNAITIGLSTAFAGLFSAAPTTLIYEALAEIMFPLPESLSASILVQWFNVTGLVLLFI
;
A
#
# COMPACT_ATOMS: atom_id res chain seq x y z
N TRP A 1 -14.51 9.58 -5.16
CA TRP A 1 -14.86 9.08 -3.81
C TRP A 1 -14.07 7.84 -3.40
N PHE A 2 -14.08 6.74 -4.16
CA PHE A 2 -13.27 5.56 -3.82
C PHE A 2 -11.76 5.86 -3.73
N ALA A 3 -11.21 6.60 -4.69
CA ALA A 3 -9.81 7.03 -4.65
C ALA A 3 -9.49 7.85 -3.38
N PHE A 4 -10.37 8.79 -3.02
CA PHE A 4 -10.21 9.59 -1.80
C PHE A 4 -10.22 8.73 -0.52
N GLY A 5 -11.17 7.79 -0.41
CA GLY A 5 -11.23 6.85 0.71
C GLY A 5 -9.99 5.94 0.79
N SER A 6 -9.53 5.44 -0.37
CA SER A 6 -8.29 4.67 -0.47
C SER A 6 -7.07 5.48 -0.04
N SER A 7 -6.96 6.74 -0.44
CA SER A 7 -5.85 7.62 -0.05
C SER A 7 -5.84 7.91 1.45
N ILE A 8 -6.99 8.20 2.06
CA ILE A 8 -7.10 8.40 3.52
C ILE A 8 -6.73 7.11 4.25
N ALA A 9 -7.26 5.97 3.83
CA ALA A 9 -6.94 4.68 4.41
C ALA A 9 -5.45 4.37 4.28
N GLY A 10 -4.82 4.75 3.16
CA GLY A 10 -3.39 4.63 2.95
C GLY A 10 -2.55 5.49 3.90
N ILE A 11 -2.94 6.75 4.14
CA ILE A 11 -2.26 7.62 5.12
C ILE A 11 -2.37 7.02 6.53
N ILE A 12 -3.56 6.57 6.93
CA ILE A 12 -3.79 5.95 8.24
C ILE A 12 -2.96 4.65 8.37
N GLY A 13 -2.95 3.82 7.31
CA GLY A 13 -2.18 2.59 7.26
C GLY A 13 -0.69 2.82 7.38
N GLY A 14 -0.17 3.79 6.63
CA GLY A 14 1.23 4.19 6.71
C GLY A 14 1.62 4.64 8.11
N LEU A 15 0.84 5.54 8.73
CA LEU A 15 1.10 5.99 10.10
C LEU A 15 1.06 4.84 11.12
N PHE A 16 0.05 3.97 11.03
CA PHE A 16 -0.11 2.84 11.95
C PHE A 16 1.04 1.83 11.83
N LEU A 17 1.42 1.48 10.59
CA LEU A 17 2.48 0.50 10.34
C LEU A 17 3.87 1.06 10.62
N SER A 18 4.10 2.36 10.42
CA SER A 18 5.33 3.03 10.88
C SER A 18 5.45 3.01 12.40
N PHE A 19 4.38 3.33 13.14
CA PHE A 19 4.39 3.20 14.61
C PHE A 19 4.62 1.75 15.08
N LEU A 20 4.07 0.78 14.34
CA LEU A 20 4.28 -0.63 14.64
C LEU A 20 5.72 -1.07 14.35
N ALA A 21 6.36 -0.53 13.32
CA ALA A 21 7.76 -0.79 12.96
C ALA A 21 8.74 -0.24 14.00
N ASP A 22 8.47 0.96 14.53
CA ASP A 22 9.25 1.59 15.62
C ASP A 22 9.25 0.78 16.92
N THR A 23 8.29 -0.14 17.08
CA THR A 23 8.25 -1.01 18.25
C THR A 23 9.45 -1.96 18.23
N ARG A 24 10.30 -1.91 19.28
CA ARG A 24 11.55 -2.70 19.48
C ARG A 24 11.54 -4.17 19.02
N ARG A 25 10.38 -4.82 18.96
CA ARG A 25 10.22 -6.22 18.53
C ARG A 25 10.25 -6.39 17.01
N PHE A 26 9.96 -5.35 16.23
CA PHE A 26 9.81 -5.39 14.77
C PHE A 26 10.97 -4.78 13.98
N GLN A 27 11.92 -4.12 14.66
CA GLN A 27 13.14 -3.57 14.01
C GLN A 27 13.93 -4.65 13.25
N HIS A 28 13.98 -5.89 13.75
CA HIS A 28 14.66 -7.00 13.06
C HIS A 28 13.80 -7.71 11.99
N SER A 29 12.52 -7.38 11.87
CA SER A 29 11.56 -8.09 11.00
C SER A 29 10.81 -7.19 10.03
N LEU A 30 11.37 -6.01 9.69
CA LEU A 30 10.84 -5.10 8.67
C LEU A 30 10.49 -5.81 7.35
N LYS A 31 11.36 -6.72 6.89
CA LYS A 31 11.12 -7.52 5.68
C LYS A 31 9.85 -8.36 5.75
N ALA A 32 9.58 -8.98 6.90
CA ALA A 32 8.39 -9.79 7.11
C ALA A 32 7.13 -8.92 7.13
N LEU A 33 7.22 -7.74 7.75
CA LEU A 33 6.12 -6.79 7.88
C LEU A 33 5.74 -6.17 6.51
N ILE A 34 6.72 -5.88 5.66
CA ILE A 34 6.52 -5.52 4.25
C ILE A 34 5.81 -6.66 3.49
N LEU A 35 6.29 -7.90 3.63
CA LEU A 35 5.74 -9.05 2.91
C LEU A 35 4.29 -9.34 3.33
N ILE A 36 3.99 -9.30 4.62
CA ILE A 36 2.63 -9.45 5.16
C ILE A 36 1.72 -8.36 4.60
N SER A 37 2.18 -7.12 4.55
CA SER A 37 1.40 -6.00 4.02
C SER A 37 1.06 -6.20 2.54
N TYR A 38 2.02 -6.64 1.72
CA TYR A 38 1.75 -6.96 0.31
C TYR A 38 0.79 -8.14 0.14
N VAL A 39 0.92 -9.19 0.96
CA VAL A 39 0.01 -10.35 0.92
C VAL A 39 -1.42 -9.93 1.27
N ILE A 40 -1.61 -9.12 2.31
CA ILE A 40 -2.93 -8.60 2.68
C ILE A 40 -3.48 -7.69 1.58
N CYS A 41 -2.64 -6.84 0.98
CA CYS A 41 -3.04 -6.00 -0.14
C CYS A 41 -3.53 -6.85 -1.31
N LEU A 42 -2.83 -7.94 -1.65
CA LEU A 42 -3.21 -8.85 -2.73
C LEU A 42 -4.57 -9.51 -2.45
N PHE A 43 -4.80 -9.97 -1.22
CA PHE A 43 -6.11 -10.49 -0.82
C PHE A 43 -7.22 -9.43 -0.92
N ALA A 44 -6.93 -8.18 -0.55
CA ALA A 44 -7.88 -7.08 -0.70
C ALA A 44 -8.21 -6.79 -2.17
N THR A 45 -7.22 -6.88 -3.07
CA THR A 45 -7.42 -6.74 -4.52
C THR A 45 -8.26 -7.89 -5.08
N ILE A 46 -7.99 -9.13 -4.68
CA ILE A 46 -8.81 -10.29 -5.07
C ILE A 46 -10.25 -10.12 -4.58
N TRP A 47 -10.45 -9.68 -3.34
CA TRP A 47 -11.78 -9.40 -2.80
C TRP A 47 -12.52 -8.38 -3.66
N PHE A 48 -11.86 -7.27 -4.00
CA PHE A 48 -12.43 -6.23 -4.86
C PHE A 48 -12.85 -6.79 -6.22
N GLU A 49 -11.96 -7.53 -6.89
CA GLU A 49 -12.25 -8.15 -8.20
C GLU A 49 -13.42 -9.15 -8.14
N LEU A 50 -13.55 -9.90 -7.04
CA LEU A 50 -14.68 -10.83 -6.85
C LEU A 50 -16.02 -10.12 -6.59
N SER A 51 -15.96 -8.89 -6.07
CA SER A 51 -17.11 -8.07 -5.71
C SER A 51 -17.57 -7.17 -6.86
N VAL A 52 -16.69 -6.88 -7.83
CA VAL A 52 -16.98 -6.05 -9.00
C VAL A 52 -17.27 -6.92 -10.22
N ARG A 53 -18.12 -6.42 -11.11
CA ARG A 53 -18.40 -7.08 -12.38
C ARG A 53 -17.20 -6.93 -13.31
N THR A 54 -16.57 -8.03 -13.66
CA THR A 54 -15.43 -8.04 -14.60
C THR A 54 -15.90 -8.45 -15.99
N SER A 55 -15.09 -8.17 -17.02
CA SER A 55 -15.39 -8.57 -18.40
C SER A 55 -15.55 -10.08 -18.58
N PHE A 56 -14.99 -10.88 -17.67
CA PHE A 56 -15.03 -12.35 -17.70
C PHE A 56 -16.26 -12.93 -16.99
N PHE A 57 -16.83 -12.23 -16.01
CA PHE A 57 -17.95 -12.74 -15.21
C PHE A 57 -19.14 -11.77 -15.23
N ASN A 58 -20.24 -12.21 -15.85
CA ASN A 58 -21.45 -11.41 -16.03
C ASN A 58 -22.24 -11.20 -14.73
N ARG A 59 -21.93 -11.95 -13.65
CA ARG A 59 -22.51 -11.80 -12.30
C ARG A 59 -21.38 -11.77 -11.27
N PRO A 60 -21.43 -10.85 -10.29
CA PRO A 60 -20.44 -10.82 -9.22
C PRO A 60 -20.58 -12.09 -8.37
N ILE A 61 -19.44 -12.66 -7.97
CA ILE A 61 -19.40 -13.89 -7.16
C ILE A 61 -19.74 -13.56 -5.70
N LEU A 62 -19.27 -12.40 -5.23
CA LEU A 62 -19.58 -11.85 -3.92
C LEU A 62 -20.69 -10.79 -4.00
N PRO A 63 -21.39 -10.52 -2.89
CA PRO A 63 -22.39 -9.45 -2.85
C PRO A 63 -21.74 -8.09 -3.19
N SER A 64 -22.12 -7.55 -4.34
CA SER A 64 -21.70 -6.24 -4.86
C SER A 64 -22.46 -5.10 -4.17
N ASN A 65 -22.25 -4.94 -2.86
CA ASN A 65 -22.76 -3.80 -2.10
C ASN A 65 -21.73 -2.66 -2.09
N ALA A 66 -22.19 -1.41 -2.02
CA ALA A 66 -21.28 -0.26 -1.92
C ALA A 66 -20.34 -0.37 -0.69
N ILE A 67 -20.80 -1.02 0.37
CA ILE A 67 -20.02 -1.26 1.60
C ILE A 67 -18.90 -2.27 1.35
N THR A 68 -19.18 -3.40 0.69
CA THR A 68 -18.15 -4.44 0.45
C THR A 68 -17.07 -3.94 -0.49
N ILE A 69 -17.46 -3.22 -1.54
CA ILE A 69 -16.53 -2.56 -2.45
C ILE A 69 -15.72 -1.51 -1.69
N GLY A 70 -16.38 -0.61 -0.96
CA GLY A 70 -15.72 0.45 -0.18
C GLY A 70 -14.68 -0.10 0.80
N LEU A 71 -15.03 -1.15 1.53
CA LEU A 71 -14.17 -1.80 2.52
C LEU A 71 -12.97 -2.48 1.84
N SER A 72 -13.17 -3.20 0.74
CA SER A 72 -12.06 -3.80 -0.03
C SER A 72 -11.09 -2.74 -0.58
N THR A 73 -11.60 -1.62 -1.12
CA THR A 73 -10.74 -0.49 -1.55
C THR A 73 -10.03 0.19 -0.38
N ALA A 74 -10.68 0.33 0.78
CA ALA A 74 -10.04 0.92 1.95
C ALA A 74 -8.90 0.03 2.46
N PHE A 75 -9.11 -1.29 2.51
CA PHE A 75 -8.05 -2.24 2.85
C PHE A 75 -6.91 -2.24 1.83
N ALA A 76 -7.21 -2.23 0.53
CA ALA A 76 -6.20 -2.11 -0.52
C ALA A 76 -5.40 -0.80 -0.38
N GLY A 77 -6.06 0.32 -0.09
CA GLY A 77 -5.40 1.59 0.18
C GLY A 77 -4.48 1.53 1.40
N LEU A 78 -4.98 0.99 2.52
CA LEU A 78 -4.25 0.87 3.79
C LEU A 78 -2.96 0.07 3.63
N PHE A 79 -3.05 -1.09 2.99
CA PHE A 79 -1.93 -2.03 2.85
C PHE A 79 -1.07 -1.80 1.61
N SER A 80 -1.45 -0.92 0.68
CA SER A 80 -0.59 -0.53 -0.46
C SER A 80 0.36 0.62 -0.10
N ALA A 81 -0.07 1.55 0.77
CA ALA A 81 0.75 2.68 1.19
C ALA A 81 1.75 2.29 2.29
N ALA A 82 1.39 1.39 3.20
CA ALA A 82 2.27 1.03 4.31
C ALA A 82 3.60 0.32 3.94
N PRO A 83 3.67 -0.59 2.95
CA PRO A 83 4.93 -1.13 2.48
C PRO A 83 5.89 -0.05 2.03
N THR A 84 5.37 1.02 1.41
CA THR A 84 6.23 2.10 0.92
C THR A 84 6.95 2.79 2.07
N THR A 85 6.26 3.17 3.16
CA THR A 85 6.86 3.80 4.35
C THR A 85 7.94 2.92 4.98
N LEU A 86 7.70 1.62 5.09
CA LEU A 86 8.66 0.65 5.64
C LEU A 86 9.88 0.46 4.73
N ILE A 87 9.69 0.54 3.41
CA ILE A 87 10.79 0.51 2.44
C ILE A 87 11.66 1.76 2.57
N TYR A 88 11.08 2.94 2.84
CA TYR A 88 11.87 4.16 3.12
C TYR A 88 12.78 3.96 4.33
N GLU A 89 12.27 3.38 5.41
CA GLU A 89 13.02 3.13 6.63
C GLU A 89 14.14 2.10 6.41
N ALA A 90 13.82 0.97 5.75
CA ALA A 90 14.80 -0.06 5.42
C ALA A 90 15.91 0.45 4.47
N LEU A 91 15.57 1.33 3.53
CA LEU A 91 16.56 1.94 2.63
C LEU A 91 17.42 2.98 3.35
N ALA A 92 16.86 3.73 4.29
CA ALA A 92 17.63 4.67 5.11
C ALA A 92 18.71 3.94 5.95
N GLU A 93 18.39 2.77 6.51
CA GLU A 93 19.37 1.92 7.19
C GLU A 93 20.50 1.44 6.26
N ILE A 94 20.18 1.10 4.99
CA ILE A 94 21.16 0.62 4.01
C ILE A 94 22.05 1.76 3.47
N MET A 95 21.48 2.95 3.28
CA MET A 95 22.11 4.08 2.60
C MET A 95 22.97 4.98 3.51
N PHE A 96 23.31 4.53 4.72
CA PHE A 96 24.16 5.31 5.63
C PHE A 96 25.49 5.70 4.93
N PRO A 97 25.90 6.99 4.91
CA PRO A 97 25.45 8.12 5.74
C PRO A 97 24.70 9.21 4.95
N LEU A 98 23.62 8.87 4.24
CA LEU A 98 22.80 9.90 3.57
C LEU A 98 21.77 10.53 4.52
N PRO A 99 21.52 11.85 4.43
CA PRO A 99 20.47 12.50 5.20
C PRO A 99 19.08 12.00 4.77
N GLU A 100 18.21 11.72 5.75
CA GLU A 100 16.87 11.14 5.56
C GLU A 100 15.98 11.95 4.61
N SER A 101 16.14 13.28 4.59
CA SER A 101 15.41 14.15 3.66
C SER A 101 15.74 13.87 2.19
N LEU A 102 16.97 13.41 1.93
CA LEU A 102 17.48 13.14 0.59
C LEU A 102 17.02 11.76 0.09
N SER A 103 16.99 10.75 0.97
CA SER A 103 16.43 9.43 0.64
C SER A 103 14.93 9.50 0.34
N ALA A 104 14.17 10.25 1.16
CA ALA A 104 12.75 10.48 0.93
C ALA A 104 12.49 11.17 -0.42
N SER A 105 13.28 12.20 -0.74
CA SER A 105 13.14 12.95 -1.99
C SER A 105 13.45 12.10 -3.24
N ILE A 106 14.52 11.31 -3.20
CA ILE A 106 14.90 10.41 -4.32
C ILE A 106 13.80 9.41 -4.62
N LEU A 107 13.23 8.79 -3.58
CA LEU A 107 12.18 7.77 -3.73
C LEU A 107 10.85 8.36 -4.21
N VAL A 108 10.43 9.52 -3.68
CA VAL A 108 9.24 10.23 -4.21
C VAL A 108 9.45 10.59 -5.68
N GLN A 109 10.67 10.99 -6.05
CA GLN A 109 10.98 11.27 -7.45
C GLN A 109 10.93 10.01 -8.32
N TRP A 110 11.46 8.87 -7.87
CA TRP A 110 11.31 7.58 -8.54
C TRP A 110 9.86 7.11 -8.66
N PHE A 111 9.04 7.32 -7.63
CA PHE A 111 7.63 7.01 -7.64
C PHE A 111 6.88 7.85 -8.69
N ASN A 112 7.17 9.15 -8.75
CA ASN A 112 6.60 10.04 -9.77
C ASN A 112 7.07 9.70 -11.19
N VAL A 113 8.34 9.34 -11.39
CA VAL A 113 8.87 8.87 -12.69
C VAL A 113 8.16 7.59 -13.11
N THR A 114 7.98 6.64 -12.20
CA THR A 114 7.25 5.40 -12.48
C THR A 114 5.78 5.68 -12.82
N GLY A 115 5.14 6.62 -12.10
CA GLY A 115 3.78 7.08 -12.40
C GLY A 115 3.66 7.72 -13.77
N LEU A 116 4.64 8.53 -14.20
CA LEU A 116 4.70 9.08 -15.55
C LEU A 116 4.80 7.97 -16.60
N VAL A 117 5.71 7.00 -16.43
CA VAL A 117 5.87 5.88 -17.36
C VAL A 117 4.57 5.08 -17.49
N LEU A 118 3.90 4.78 -16.38
CA LEU A 118 2.62 4.06 -16.37
C LEU A 118 1.45 4.86 -16.99
N LEU A 119 1.48 6.20 -16.96
CA LEU A 119 0.47 7.03 -17.62
C LEU A 119 0.64 7.09 -19.15
N PHE A 120 1.86 6.88 -19.64
CA PHE A 120 2.15 6.87 -21.07
C PHE A 120 1.91 5.50 -21.74
N ILE A 121 1.72 4.44 -20.96
CA ILE A 121 1.40 3.07 -21.42
C ILE A 121 -0.11 2.84 -21.29
#